data_AF-A0A258RC70-F1
#
_entry.id   AF-A0A258RC70-F1
#
_cell.length_a   1.000
_cell.length_b   1.000
_cell.length_c   1.000
_cell.angle_alpha   90.00
_cell.angle_beta   90.00
_cell.angle_gamma   90.00
#
_symmetry.space_group_name_H-M   'P 1'
#
loop_
_entity.id
_entity.type
_entity.pdbx_description
1 polymer ?
#
loop_
_entity_poly.entity_id
_entity_poly.type
_entity_poly.pdbx_seq_one_letter_code
_entity_poly.pdbx_strand_id
1 'polypeptide(L)'
;PMLPGGLYNPARKGTMITPDSTYEWRRKGEHVTIIATHSPVVLQEIPRSCAYVMTRSRLSMQADRPQIETFGENVGSLTREVFGLEVTQSGFHALLQKAVIEGGSYDTIVASYNDQLGQEGRGILRAMVANRDSGKATA
;
A
#
# COMPACT_ATOMS: atom_id res chain seq x y z
N PRO A 1 -25.17 26.19 1.52
CA PRO A 1 -25.74 25.25 0.51
C PRO A 1 -24.71 24.18 0.14
N MET A 2 -25.03 22.93 0.50
CA MET A 2 -24.24 21.74 0.15
C MET A 2 -24.41 21.40 -1.33
N LEU A 3 -23.33 20.96 -1.99
CA LEU A 3 -23.41 20.19 -3.23
C LEU A 3 -23.29 18.69 -2.88
N PRO A 4 -24.15 17.82 -3.43
CA PRO A 4 -24.10 16.39 -3.18
C PRO A 4 -23.13 15.70 -4.15
N GLY A 5 -22.20 14.89 -3.64
CA GLY A 5 -21.31 14.08 -4.47
C GLY A 5 -19.89 14.06 -3.90
N GLY A 6 -19.55 12.97 -3.22
CA GLY A 6 -18.39 12.84 -2.35
C GLY A 6 -17.05 13.15 -3.00
N LEU A 7 -16.40 14.20 -2.49
CA LEU A 7 -14.98 14.43 -2.69
C LEU A 7 -14.21 13.44 -1.80
N TYR A 8 -13.76 12.36 -2.43
CA TYR A 8 -12.69 11.49 -1.96
C TYR A 8 -11.47 12.35 -1.56
N ASN A 9 -11.02 12.22 -0.31
CA ASN A 9 -9.87 12.94 0.21
C ASN A 9 -8.79 11.94 0.64
N PRO A 10 -7.81 11.60 -0.22
CA PRO A 10 -6.77 10.67 0.16
C PRO A 10 -5.91 11.33 1.23
N ALA A 11 -5.78 10.68 2.39
CA ALA A 11 -4.80 11.08 3.39
C ALA A 11 -3.43 11.10 2.71
N ARG A 12 -2.77 12.25 2.70
CA ARG A 12 -1.43 12.35 2.12
C ARG A 12 -0.46 11.72 3.12
N LYS A 13 0.14 10.61 2.74
CA LYS A 13 1.14 9.88 3.54
C LYS A 13 2.51 10.05 2.90
N GLY A 14 3.51 10.37 3.70
CA GLY A 14 4.90 10.47 3.28
C GLY A 14 5.81 9.93 4.38
N THR A 15 7.00 9.47 4.03
CA THR A 15 7.95 8.95 5.02
C THR A 15 8.94 10.04 5.35
N MET A 16 9.11 10.33 6.64
CA MET A 16 10.17 11.18 7.16
C MET A 16 11.24 10.27 7.74
N ILE A 17 12.38 10.26 7.08
CA ILE A 17 13.57 9.57 7.55
C ILE A 17 14.35 10.59 8.38
N THR A 18 14.64 10.24 9.63
CA THR A 18 15.66 10.92 10.43
C THR A 18 16.92 10.06 10.29
N PRO A 19 17.80 10.31 9.31
CA PRO A 19 19.05 9.57 9.20
C PRO A 19 19.83 9.62 10.51
N ASP A 20 19.89 8.47 11.18
CA ASP A 20 20.83 8.16 12.26
C ASP A 20 21.70 6.95 11.87
N SER A 21 21.79 6.59 10.58
CA SER A 21 22.46 5.34 10.18
C SER A 21 22.96 5.26 8.74
N THR A 22 23.42 6.33 8.11
CA THR A 22 24.48 6.13 7.11
C THR A 22 25.72 5.74 7.89
N TYR A 23 26.05 4.45 7.86
CA TYR A 23 27.04 3.73 8.70
C TYR A 23 28.42 4.42 8.88
N GLU A 24 28.76 5.46 8.11
CA GLU A 24 29.97 6.28 8.25
C GLU A 24 29.89 7.43 9.27
N TRP A 25 28.72 8.05 9.49
CA TRP A 25 28.66 9.38 10.14
C TRP A 25 28.67 9.34 11.67
N ARG A 26 28.55 8.15 12.27
CA ARG A 26 28.64 7.97 13.72
C ARG A 26 30.04 8.25 14.30
N ARG A 27 31.07 8.44 13.46
CA ARG A 27 32.44 8.76 13.93
C ARG A 27 32.73 10.24 14.14
N LYS A 28 31.89 11.16 13.65
CA LYS A 28 32.03 12.60 13.89
C LYS A 28 30.65 13.17 14.17
N GLY A 29 30.29 13.27 15.45
CA GLY A 29 29.02 13.83 15.88
C GLY A 29 28.79 15.24 15.30
N GLU A 30 27.51 15.63 15.30
CA GLU A 30 26.94 16.98 15.09
C GLU A 30 26.11 17.24 13.81
N HIS A 31 25.70 16.22 13.05
CA HIS A 31 24.80 16.45 11.90
C HIS A 31 23.54 15.59 11.97
N VAL A 32 22.40 16.24 12.22
CA VAL A 32 21.06 15.65 12.05
C VAL A 32 20.56 16.06 10.66
N THR A 33 20.36 15.09 9.78
CA THR A 33 19.70 15.31 8.49
C THR A 33 18.24 14.84 8.60
N ILE A 34 17.32 15.41 7.84
CA ILE A 34 15.94 14.93 7.72
C ILE A 34 15.65 14.78 6.24
N ILE A 35 15.22 13.59 5.82
CA ILE A 35 14.90 13.28 4.42
C ILE A 35 13.43 12.90 4.35
N ALA A 36 12.62 13.69 3.65
CA ALA A 36 11.24 13.32 3.33
C ALA A 36 11.21 12.62 1.97
N THR A 37 10.73 11.38 1.95
CA THR A 37 10.60 10.59 0.72
C THR A 37 9.25 9.91 0.64
N HIS A 38 8.70 9.84 -0.57
CA HIS A 38 7.57 8.97 -0.91
C HIS A 38 8.03 7.69 -1.61
N SER A 39 9.35 7.45 -1.72
CA SER A 39 9.86 6.23 -2.32
C SER A 39 10.07 5.17 -1.23
N PRO A 40 9.29 4.07 -1.23
CA PRO A 40 9.49 2.97 -0.29
C PRO A 40 10.81 2.22 -0.57
N VAL A 41 11.39 2.38 -1.78
CA VAL A 41 12.70 1.79 -2.12
C VAL A 41 13.81 2.40 -1.26
N VAL A 42 13.74 3.70 -0.97
CA VAL A 42 14.70 4.35 -0.06
C VAL A 42 14.57 3.79 1.36
N LEU A 43 13.34 3.45 1.77
CA LEU A 43 13.09 2.89 3.09
C LEU A 43 13.71 1.50 3.29
N GLN A 44 13.96 0.74 2.20
CA GLN A 44 14.67 -0.55 2.25
C GLN A 44 16.11 -0.43 2.76
N GLU A 45 16.72 0.74 2.67
CA GLU A 45 18.12 0.96 3.05
C GLU A 45 18.27 1.49 4.48
N ILE A 46 17.14 1.76 5.16
CA ILE A 46 17.12 2.44 6.46
C ILE A 46 16.54 1.51 7.51
N PRO A 47 17.15 1.34 8.70
CA PRO A 47 16.55 0.62 9.82
C PRO A 47 15.32 1.34 10.38
N ARG A 48 14.33 0.59 10.88
CA ARG A 48 13.07 1.17 11.37
C ARG A 48 13.25 2.15 12.54
N SER A 49 14.35 2.01 13.30
CA SER A 49 14.68 2.92 14.40
C SER A 49 14.95 4.35 13.93
N CYS A 50 15.34 4.51 12.66
CA CYS A 50 15.75 5.76 12.01
C CYS A 50 14.68 6.33 11.06
N ALA A 51 13.50 5.71 11.01
CA ALA A 51 12.43 6.10 10.10
C ALA A 51 11.13 6.42 10.85
N TYR A 52 10.37 7.37 10.30
CA TYR A 52 9.02 7.72 10.70
C TYR A 52 8.11 7.75 9.48
N VAL A 53 6.93 7.15 9.59
CA VAL A 53 5.85 7.28 8.62
C VAL A 53 4.99 8.46 9.05
N MET A 54 4.92 9.49 8.20
CA MET A 54 4.06 10.65 8.43
C MET A 54 2.71 10.47 7.77
N THR A 55 1.65 10.61 8.55
CA THR A 55 0.27 10.60 8.07
C THR A 55 -0.35 11.98 8.32
N ARG A 56 -0.92 12.59 7.27
CA ARG A 56 -1.67 13.84 7.38
C ARG A 56 -3.16 13.60 7.14
N SER A 57 -3.99 14.00 8.11
CA SER A 57 -5.45 14.00 8.00
C SER A 57 -5.99 15.41 8.27
N ARG A 58 -6.49 16.08 7.23
CA ARG A 58 -7.02 17.47 7.26
C ARG A 58 -6.10 18.48 7.98
N LEU A 59 -6.26 18.62 9.30
CA LEU A 59 -5.57 19.58 10.16
C LEU A 59 -4.57 18.92 11.13
N SER A 60 -4.56 17.58 11.24
CA SER A 60 -3.62 16.84 12.08
C SER A 60 -2.52 16.17 11.24
N MET A 61 -1.31 16.15 11.80
CA MET A 61 -0.16 15.46 11.27
C MET A 61 0.40 14.57 12.38
N GLN A 62 0.58 13.29 12.08
CA GLN A 62 1.13 12.30 13.00
C GLN A 62 2.38 11.70 12.36
N ALA A 63 3.39 11.40 13.18
CA ALA A 63 4.59 10.70 12.76
C ALA A 63 4.78 9.50 13.70
N ASP A 64 4.69 8.29 13.14
CA ASP A 64 4.82 7.04 13.89
C ASP A 64 6.00 6.25 13.35
N ARG A 65 6.63 5.42 14.17
CA ARG A 65 7.64 4.48 13.67
C ARG A 65 6.98 3.37 12.84
N PRO A 66 7.68 2.86 11.80
CA PRO A 66 7.26 1.64 11.12
C PRO A 66 7.07 0.50 12.12
N GLN A 67 5.98 -0.26 11.97
CA GLN A 67 5.70 -1.42 12.81
C GLN A 67 6.60 -2.60 12.46
N ILE A 68 6.98 -2.71 11.19
CA ILE A 68 7.91 -3.72 10.66
C ILE A 68 9.35 -3.19 10.62
N GLU A 69 10.32 -4.10 10.52
CA GLU A 69 11.69 -3.71 10.14
C GLU A 69 11.70 -3.24 8.69
N THR A 70 12.51 -2.23 8.40
CA THR A 70 12.56 -1.60 7.07
C THR A 70 13.84 -1.93 6.32
N PHE A 71 14.95 -2.18 7.02
CA PHE A 71 16.22 -2.51 6.37
C PHE A 71 16.16 -3.90 5.71
N GLY A 72 16.33 -3.94 4.39
CA GLY A 72 16.27 -5.16 3.58
C GLY A 72 14.87 -5.75 3.41
N GLU A 73 13.81 -5.05 3.84
CA GLU A 73 12.44 -5.55 3.79
C GLU A 73 11.87 -5.54 2.35
N ASN A 74 10.82 -6.32 2.09
CA ASN A 74 10.18 -6.38 0.78
C ASN A 74 9.51 -5.03 0.41
N VAL A 75 9.71 -4.53 -0.82
CA VAL A 75 9.10 -3.26 -1.29
C VAL A 75 7.58 -3.27 -1.14
N GLY A 76 6.91 -4.40 -1.38
CA GLY A 76 5.47 -4.56 -1.21
C GLY A 76 5.04 -4.40 0.24
N SER A 77 5.75 -5.03 1.19
CA SER A 77 5.54 -4.85 2.63
C SER A 77 5.73 -3.39 3.04
N LEU A 78 6.79 -2.73 2.57
CA LEU A 78 7.07 -1.32 2.86
C LEU A 78 6.03 -0.38 2.25
N THR A 79 5.58 -0.68 1.04
CA THR A 79 4.50 0.08 0.39
C THR A 79 3.22 -0.03 1.20
N ARG A 80 2.92 -1.23 1.72
CA ARG A 80 1.79 -1.45 2.62
C ARG A 80 1.94 -0.69 3.93
N GLU A 81 3.12 -0.70 4.52
CA GLU A 81 3.42 0.01 5.77
C GLU A 81 3.27 1.52 5.61
N VAL A 82 3.92 2.11 4.60
CA VAL A 82 3.97 3.56 4.39
C VAL A 82 2.65 4.11 3.86
N PHE A 83 2.09 3.47 2.84
CA PHE A 83 0.89 3.99 2.20
C PHE A 83 -0.38 3.44 2.84
N GLY A 84 -0.27 2.42 3.70
CA GLY A 84 -1.42 1.74 4.30
C GLY A 84 -2.36 1.33 3.18
N LEU A 85 -1.96 0.35 2.36
CA LEU A 85 -2.67 -0.10 1.15
C LEU A 85 -4.19 0.09 1.33
N GLU A 86 -4.72 1.16 0.72
CA GLU A 86 -6.15 1.38 0.43
C GLU A 86 -6.63 0.35 -0.62
N VAL A 87 -6.08 -0.87 -0.59
CA VAL A 87 -6.31 -1.96 -1.55
C VAL A 87 -7.72 -2.49 -1.46
N THR A 88 -8.36 -2.38 -0.30
CA THR A 88 -9.76 -2.78 -0.16
C THR A 88 -10.70 -1.94 -1.02
N GLN A 89 -10.29 -0.76 -1.51
CA GLN A 89 -11.08 0.09 -2.42
C GLN A 89 -10.27 0.71 -3.55
N SER A 90 -9.18 0.07 -4.00
CA SER A 90 -8.51 0.50 -5.22
C SER A 90 -9.45 0.33 -6.42
N GLY A 91 -9.35 1.22 -7.41
CA GLY A 91 -10.23 1.18 -8.58
C GLY A 91 -10.24 -0.18 -9.30
N PHE A 92 -9.11 -0.90 -9.32
CA PHE A 92 -9.04 -2.22 -9.94
C PHE A 92 -9.72 -3.32 -9.09
N HIS A 93 -9.68 -3.23 -7.75
CA HIS A 93 -10.37 -4.18 -6.87
C HIS A 93 -11.88 -4.18 -7.13
N ALA A 94 -12.47 -2.99 -7.30
CA ALA A 94 -13.88 -2.83 -7.64
C ALA A 94 -14.22 -3.44 -9.01
N LEU A 95 -13.34 -3.25 -10.01
CA LEU A 95 -13.51 -3.84 -11.34
C LEU A 95 -13.45 -5.37 -11.30
N LEU A 96 -12.50 -5.95 -10.55
CA LEU A 96 -12.39 -7.39 -10.36
C LEU A 96 -13.62 -7.95 -9.65
N GLN A 97 -14.08 -7.29 -8.58
CA GLN A 97 -15.27 -7.71 -7.86
C GLN A 97 -16.51 -7.68 -8.76
N LYS A 98 -16.67 -6.63 -9.59
CA LYS A 98 -17.76 -6.54 -10.56
C LYS A 98 -17.72 -7.69 -11.56
N ALA A 99 -16.56 -8.01 -12.13
CA ALA A 99 -16.40 -9.13 -13.05
C ALA A 99 -16.73 -10.48 -12.39
N VAL A 100 -16.37 -10.68 -11.11
CA VAL A 100 -16.72 -11.88 -10.36
C VAL A 100 -18.24 -12.00 -10.12
N ILE A 101 -18.92 -10.88 -9.89
CA ILE A 101 -20.39 -10.80 -9.72
C ILE A 101 -21.13 -11.04 -11.04
N GLU A 102 -20.65 -10.46 -12.15
CA GLU A 102 -21.19 -10.67 -13.50
C GLU A 102 -21.15 -12.15 -13.92
N GLY A 103 -20.27 -12.94 -13.28
CA GLY A 103 -20.21 -14.38 -13.43
C GLY A 103 -19.10 -14.82 -14.38
N GLY A 104 -18.81 -16.11 -14.38
CA GLY A 104 -17.72 -16.71 -15.17
C GLY A 104 -16.67 -17.40 -14.30
N SER A 105 -15.90 -18.27 -14.93
CA SER A 105 -14.73 -18.92 -14.31
C SER A 105 -13.56 -17.95 -14.23
N TYR A 106 -12.57 -18.29 -13.39
CA TYR A 106 -11.33 -17.52 -13.29
C TYR A 106 -10.71 -17.25 -14.67
N ASP A 107 -10.58 -18.28 -15.53
CA ASP A 107 -9.92 -18.15 -16.84
C ASP A 107 -10.71 -17.25 -17.80
N THR A 108 -12.05 -17.32 -17.80
CA THR A 108 -12.88 -16.43 -18.62
C THR A 108 -12.72 -14.98 -18.20
N ILE A 109 -12.67 -14.70 -16.89
CA ILE A 109 -12.47 -13.34 -16.39
C ILE A 109 -11.06 -12.86 -16.72
N VAL A 110 -10.02 -13.70 -16.58
CA VAL A 110 -8.64 -13.30 -16.97
C VAL A 110 -8.56 -12.97 -18.46
N ALA A 111 -9.21 -13.77 -19.32
CA ALA A 111 -9.24 -13.54 -20.75
C ALA A 111 -9.93 -12.23 -21.14
N SER A 112 -10.97 -11.80 -20.41
CA SER A 112 -11.67 -10.54 -20.70
C SER A 112 -10.81 -9.29 -20.49
N TYR A 113 -9.75 -9.41 -19.68
CA TYR A 113 -8.75 -8.36 -19.50
C TYR A 113 -7.64 -8.37 -20.57
N ASN A 114 -7.70 -9.23 -21.60
CA ASN A 114 -6.73 -9.26 -22.71
C ASN A 114 -5.26 -9.24 -22.26
N ASP A 115 -4.90 -10.08 -21.28
CA ASP A 115 -3.57 -10.16 -20.67
C ASP A 115 -3.07 -8.89 -19.93
N GLN A 116 -3.93 -7.90 -19.72
CA GLN A 116 -3.61 -6.68 -18.98
C GLN A 116 -3.71 -6.85 -17.45
N LEU A 117 -4.11 -8.03 -16.97
CA LEU A 117 -4.19 -8.33 -15.54
C LEU A 117 -2.84 -8.85 -15.02
N GLY A 118 -2.17 -8.05 -14.20
CA GLY A 118 -0.92 -8.41 -13.53
C GLY A 118 -1.07 -9.50 -12.45
N GLN A 119 0.05 -10.00 -11.94
CA GLN A 119 0.10 -11.15 -11.02
C GLN A 119 -0.66 -10.94 -9.72
N GLU A 120 -0.58 -9.75 -9.13
CA GLU A 120 -1.32 -9.41 -7.91
C GLU A 120 -2.84 -9.44 -8.15
N GLY A 121 -3.30 -8.81 -9.22
CA GLY A 121 -4.69 -8.84 -9.64
C GLY A 121 -5.20 -10.25 -9.93
N ARG A 122 -4.38 -11.11 -10.56
CA ARG A 122 -4.68 -12.53 -10.77
C ARG A 122 -4.81 -13.29 -9.44
N GLY A 123 -3.92 -13.05 -8.48
CA GLY A 123 -3.98 -13.66 -7.15
C GLY A 123 -5.25 -13.27 -6.38
N ILE A 124 -5.58 -11.98 -6.38
CA ILE A 124 -6.81 -11.44 -5.77
C ILE A 124 -8.05 -12.03 -6.44
N LEU A 125 -8.11 -12.02 -7.78
CA LEU A 125 -9.23 -12.57 -8.53
C LEU A 125 -9.45 -14.05 -8.22
N ARG A 126 -8.38 -14.84 -8.14
CA ARG A 126 -8.45 -16.26 -7.77
C ARG A 126 -9.08 -16.46 -6.39
N ALA A 127 -8.68 -15.66 -5.41
CA ALA A 127 -9.27 -15.69 -4.07
C ALA A 127 -10.76 -15.27 -4.09
N MET A 128 -11.13 -14.24 -4.84
CA MET A 128 -12.52 -13.76 -4.97
C MET A 128 -13.43 -14.82 -5.61
N VAL A 129 -12.98 -15.45 -6.70
CA VAL A 129 -13.73 -16.53 -7.38
C VAL A 129 -13.90 -17.74 -6.46
N ALA A 130 -12.83 -18.17 -5.79
CA ALA A 130 -12.89 -19.28 -4.83
C ALA A 130 -13.88 -19.00 -3.69
N ASN A 131 -13.91 -17.78 -3.16
CA ASN A 131 -14.84 -17.40 -2.09
C ASN A 131 -16.30 -17.37 -2.59
N ARG A 132 -16.55 -16.83 -3.79
CA ARG A 132 -17.89 -16.85 -4.43
C ARG A 132 -18.41 -18.27 -4.60
N ASP A 133 -17.57 -19.17 -5.10
CA ASP A 133 -17.97 -20.53 -5.43
C ASP A 133 -18.12 -21.39 -4.15
N SER A 134 -17.33 -21.12 -3.12
CA SER A 134 -17.49 -21.73 -1.78
C SER A 134 -18.80 -21.30 -1.11
N GLY A 135 -19.22 -20.04 -1.29
CA GLY A 135 -20.49 -19.52 -0.80
C GLY A 135 -21.73 -20.09 -1.52
N LYS A 136 -21.59 -20.56 -2.77
CA LYS A 136 -22.65 -21.25 -3.51
C LYS A 136 -22.83 -22.72 -3.12
N ALA A 137 -21.82 -23.35 -2.52
CA ALA A 137 -21.87 -24.76 -2.13
C ALA A 137 -22.61 -25.01 -0.80
N THR A 138 -23.03 -23.95 -0.09
CA THR A 138 -23.68 -24.01 1.23
C THR A 138 -25.11 -23.46 1.25
N ALA A 139 -25.72 -23.21 0.08
CA ALA A 139 -27.08 -22.70 -0.07
C ALA A 139 -27.95 -23.64 -0.91
#